data_AF-A0A540L5A9-F1
#
_entry.id   AF-A0A540L5A9-F1
#
_cell.length_a   1.000
_cell.length_b   1.000
_cell.length_c   1.000
_cell.angle_alpha   90.00
_cell.angle_beta   90.00
_cell.angle_gamma   90.00
#
_symmetry.space_group_name_H-M   'P 1'
#
loop_
_entity.id
_entity.type
_entity.pdbx_description
1 polymer ?
#
loop_
_entity_poly.entity_id
_entity_poly.type
_entity_poly.pdbx_seq_one_letter_code
_entity_poly.pdbx_strand_id
1 'polypeptide(L)'
;MAEAPTSPAGGSHESGGEQSPQGGGGGGGGSGVREQDRYLPIANISRIMKKALPTNGKIAKDAKDTVQECVSEFISFVTSEASDKCQKEKRKTINGDDLLWAMATLGFEDYIEPLRIYLARYR
;
A
#
# COMPACT_ATOMS: atom_id res chain seq x y z
N MET A 1 -26.14 58.75 56.47
CA MET A 1 -25.22 57.73 55.94
C MET A 1 -25.12 57.98 54.45
N ALA A 2 -23.96 58.48 54.04
CA ALA A 2 -23.70 59.11 52.76
C ALA A 2 -23.12 58.09 51.79
N GLU A 3 -23.33 58.29 50.49
CA GLU A 3 -22.20 58.33 49.56
C GLU A 3 -22.57 59.09 48.27
N ALA A 4 -21.62 59.91 47.85
CA ALA A 4 -21.61 60.79 46.68
C ALA A 4 -20.96 60.06 45.48
N PRO A 5 -20.99 60.63 44.26
CA PRO A 5 -20.49 59.98 43.05
C PRO A 5 -18.99 60.19 42.86
N THR A 6 -18.30 59.26 42.19
CA THR A 6 -16.95 59.47 41.66
C THR A 6 -16.81 58.92 40.24
N SER A 7 -16.33 59.77 39.32
CA SER A 7 -15.71 59.44 38.02
C SER A 7 -14.17 59.44 38.21
N PRO A 8 -13.27 59.34 37.19
CA PRO A 8 -13.20 58.62 35.91
C PRO A 8 -11.83 57.87 35.76
N ALA A 9 -11.41 57.58 34.51
CA ALA A 9 -10.11 57.09 34.02
C ALA A 9 -9.98 55.55 33.97
N GLY A 10 -9.42 54.91 32.95
CA GLY A 10 -8.64 55.33 31.79
C GLY A 10 -7.96 54.05 31.29
N GLY A 11 -7.82 53.85 29.98
CA GLY A 11 -7.18 52.63 29.48
C GLY A 11 -7.47 52.36 28.00
N SER A 12 -6.89 53.19 27.15
CA SER A 12 -6.59 52.83 25.77
C SER A 12 -5.62 51.66 25.74
N HIS A 13 -6.02 50.53 25.13
CA HIS A 13 -5.05 49.59 24.56
C HIS A 13 -5.63 49.01 23.27
N GLU A 14 -5.12 49.54 22.16
CA GLU A 14 -5.13 48.90 20.86
C GLU A 14 -4.22 47.66 20.91
N SER A 15 -4.69 46.53 20.41
CA SER A 15 -3.85 45.64 19.59
C SER A 15 -4.71 44.56 18.98
N GLY A 16 -4.67 44.53 17.65
CA GLY A 16 -5.35 43.56 16.81
C GLY A 16 -4.80 42.14 16.99
N GLY A 17 -5.66 41.20 16.62
CA GLY A 17 -5.34 39.80 16.49
C GLY A 17 -6.42 39.16 15.64
N GLU A 18 -6.30 39.34 14.32
CA GLU A 18 -7.04 38.56 13.34
C GLU A 18 -6.67 37.07 13.50
N GLN A 19 -7.62 36.23 13.88
CA GLN A 19 -7.52 34.79 13.63
C GLN A 19 -8.85 34.29 13.06
N SER A 20 -8.83 34.07 11.75
CA SER A 20 -9.91 33.45 10.99
C SER A 20 -10.16 32.01 11.47
N PRO A 21 -11.41 31.52 11.50
CA PRO A 21 -11.72 30.13 11.74
C PRO A 21 -11.85 29.39 10.41
N GLN A 22 -10.89 28.52 10.08
CA GLN A 22 -10.99 27.56 8.97
C GLN A 22 -9.92 26.48 9.14
N GLY A 23 -10.20 25.19 9.13
CA GLY A 23 -11.46 24.46 9.02
C GLY A 23 -11.19 23.02 9.47
N GLY A 24 -12.17 22.40 10.11
CA GLY A 24 -12.21 20.97 10.27
C GLY A 24 -12.38 20.31 8.90
N GLY A 25 -11.56 19.33 8.59
CA GLY A 25 -11.68 18.58 7.35
C GLY A 25 -10.69 17.44 7.24
N GLY A 26 -11.21 16.22 7.27
CA GLY A 26 -10.59 15.09 6.59
C GLY A 26 -9.88 14.10 7.50
N GLY A 27 -10.64 13.13 8.01
CA GLY A 27 -10.08 11.95 8.68
C GLY A 27 -9.10 11.22 7.77
N GLY A 28 -7.83 11.20 8.17
CA GLY A 28 -6.93 10.10 7.87
C GLY A 28 -7.35 8.92 8.74
N GLY A 29 -8.47 8.28 8.38
CA GLY A 29 -8.84 6.98 8.92
C GLY A 29 -7.74 6.01 8.54
N GLY A 30 -6.71 5.91 9.37
CA GLY A 30 -5.87 4.73 9.47
C GLY A 30 -6.74 3.59 9.96
N SER A 31 -7.67 3.13 9.13
CA SER A 31 -8.21 1.79 9.25
C SER A 31 -6.99 0.91 9.10
N GLY A 32 -6.47 0.42 10.24
CA GLY A 32 -5.33 -0.49 10.25
C GLY A 32 -5.60 -1.55 9.21
N VAL A 33 -4.76 -1.57 8.16
CA VAL A 33 -4.81 -2.59 7.11
C VAL A 33 -4.83 -3.90 7.87
N ARG A 34 -5.94 -4.64 7.75
CA ARG A 34 -6.03 -5.90 8.48
C ARG A 34 -4.92 -6.75 7.95
N GLU A 35 -4.17 -7.40 8.82
CA GLU A 35 -3.04 -8.21 8.40
C GLU A 35 -3.45 -9.27 7.35
N GLN A 36 -4.69 -9.75 7.42
CA GLN A 36 -5.30 -10.65 6.44
C GLN A 36 -5.43 -10.04 5.03
N ASP A 37 -5.60 -8.72 4.90
CA ASP A 37 -5.70 -8.06 3.59
C ASP A 37 -4.36 -8.07 2.83
N ARG A 38 -3.26 -8.35 3.52
CA ARG A 38 -1.91 -8.45 2.93
C ARG A 38 -1.62 -9.82 2.32
N TYR A 39 -2.44 -10.82 2.60
CA TYR A 39 -2.20 -12.20 2.20
C TYR A 39 -3.25 -12.70 1.20
N LEU A 40 -2.81 -13.48 0.21
CA LEU A 40 -3.75 -14.21 -0.63
C LEU A 40 -4.46 -15.31 0.18
N PRO A 41 -5.70 -15.68 -0.14
CA PRO A 41 -6.42 -16.73 0.58
C PRO A 41 -5.64 -18.04 0.62
N ILE A 42 -5.42 -18.59 1.83
CA ILE A 42 -4.63 -19.81 2.05
C ILE A 42 -5.15 -21.01 1.25
N ALA A 43 -6.46 -21.04 0.96
CA ALA A 43 -7.10 -22.08 0.15
C ALA A 43 -6.61 -22.05 -1.31
N ASN A 44 -6.38 -20.85 -1.88
CA ASN A 44 -5.88 -20.69 -3.24
C ASN A 44 -4.41 -21.11 -3.32
N ILE A 45 -3.60 -20.68 -2.34
CA ILE A 45 -2.19 -21.09 -2.20
C ILE A 45 -2.10 -22.62 -2.10
N SER A 46 -2.85 -23.22 -1.18
CA SER A 46 -2.89 -24.67 -0.97
C SER A 46 -3.25 -25.44 -2.24
N ARG A 47 -4.22 -24.94 -3.02
CA ARG A 47 -4.66 -25.56 -4.27
C ARG A 47 -3.56 -25.56 -5.33
N ILE A 48 -2.80 -24.46 -5.45
CA ILE A 48 -1.69 -24.36 -6.41
C ILE A 48 -0.53 -25.24 -5.98
N MET A 49 -0.12 -25.18 -4.71
CA MET A 49 0.95 -26.04 -4.18
C MET A 49 0.66 -27.53 -4.41
N LYS A 50 -0.60 -27.95 -4.27
CA LYS A 50 -1.02 -29.34 -4.53
C LYS A 50 -0.80 -29.81 -5.96
N LYS A 51 -0.88 -28.92 -6.95
CA LYS A 51 -0.67 -29.28 -8.36
C LYS A 51 0.77 -29.68 -8.64
N ALA A 52 1.73 -29.24 -7.81
CA ALA A 52 3.13 -29.60 -7.92
C ALA A 52 3.49 -30.91 -7.17
N LEU A 53 2.52 -31.59 -6.57
CA LEU A 53 2.73 -32.80 -5.76
C LEU A 53 1.99 -34.00 -6.36
N PRO A 54 2.43 -35.23 -6.04
CA PRO A 54 1.65 -36.43 -6.33
C PRO A 54 0.26 -36.39 -5.70
N THR A 55 -0.69 -37.14 -6.27
CA THR A 55 -2.11 -37.17 -5.87
C THR A 55 -2.33 -37.37 -4.36
N ASN A 56 -1.49 -38.19 -3.73
CA ASN A 56 -1.55 -38.53 -2.30
C ASN A 56 -0.59 -37.71 -1.41
N GLY A 57 0.18 -36.79 -1.99
CA GLY A 57 1.09 -35.93 -1.25
C GLY A 57 0.34 -35.15 -0.17
N LYS A 58 1.01 -34.78 0.93
CA LYS A 58 0.49 -33.93 2.01
C LYS A 58 1.34 -32.67 2.15
N ILE A 59 0.72 -31.58 2.58
CA ILE A 59 1.42 -30.30 2.82
C ILE A 59 1.15 -29.94 4.27
N ALA A 60 2.20 -29.76 5.06
CA ALA A 60 2.10 -29.30 6.45
C ALA A 60 1.44 -27.92 6.52
N LYS A 61 0.82 -27.58 7.66
CA LYS A 61 0.23 -26.25 7.88
C LYS A 61 1.30 -25.16 7.72
N ASP A 62 2.41 -25.32 8.42
CA ASP A 62 3.49 -24.33 8.44
C ASP A 62 4.07 -24.08 7.05
N ALA A 63 4.19 -25.12 6.21
CA ALA A 63 4.62 -24.96 4.83
C ALA A 63 3.65 -24.13 3.97
N LYS A 64 2.34 -24.20 4.23
CA LYS A 64 1.36 -23.35 3.53
C LYS A 64 1.44 -21.91 4.02
N ASP A 65 1.61 -21.71 5.31
CA ASP A 65 1.72 -20.39 5.93
C ASP A 65 3.01 -19.68 5.44
N THR A 66 4.14 -20.38 5.42
CA THR A 66 5.39 -19.86 4.84
C THR A 66 5.25 -19.49 3.36
N VAL A 67 4.63 -20.34 2.53
CA VAL A 67 4.44 -20.00 1.11
C VAL A 67 3.48 -18.84 0.94
N GLN A 68 2.46 -18.70 1.79
CA GLN A 68 1.55 -17.55 1.77
C GLN A 68 2.31 -16.24 2.03
N GLU A 69 3.20 -16.23 3.03
CA GLU A 69 4.07 -15.09 3.31
C GLU A 69 5.04 -14.81 2.15
N CYS A 70 5.72 -15.85 1.63
CA CYS A 70 6.66 -15.71 0.52
C CYS A 70 5.99 -15.16 -0.74
N VAL A 71 4.74 -15.51 -1.02
CA VAL A 71 4.04 -14.99 -2.21
C VAL A 71 3.70 -13.51 -2.06
N SER A 72 3.32 -13.05 -0.87
CA SER A 72 3.13 -11.62 -0.62
C SER A 72 4.43 -10.84 -0.73
N GLU A 73 5.54 -11.40 -0.24
CA GLU A 73 6.86 -10.82 -0.40
C GLU A 73 7.28 -10.80 -1.87
N PHE A 74 7.03 -11.88 -2.62
CA PHE A 74 7.35 -11.96 -4.05
C PHE A 74 6.62 -10.89 -4.86
N ILE A 75 5.32 -10.66 -4.58
CA ILE A 75 4.57 -9.56 -5.21
C ILE A 75 5.25 -8.22 -4.90
N SER A 76 5.61 -7.98 -3.65
CA SER A 76 6.26 -6.73 -3.22
C SER A 76 7.65 -6.55 -3.84
N PHE A 77 8.42 -7.63 -3.94
CA PHE A 77 9.75 -7.64 -4.53
C PHE A 77 9.73 -7.29 -6.02
N VAL A 78 8.93 -8.00 -6.82
CA VAL A 78 8.83 -7.76 -8.27
C VAL A 78 8.23 -6.39 -8.56
N THR A 79 7.20 -5.99 -7.81
CA THR A 79 6.55 -4.68 -8.02
C THR A 79 7.44 -3.51 -7.62
N SER A 80 8.29 -3.66 -6.61
CA SER A 80 9.30 -2.66 -6.25
C SER A 80 10.28 -2.42 -7.40
N GLU A 81 10.83 -3.48 -8.00
CA GLU A 81 11.77 -3.36 -9.11
C GLU A 81 11.11 -2.72 -10.36
N ALA A 82 9.88 -3.13 -10.67
CA ALA A 82 9.10 -2.52 -11.76
C ALA A 82 8.76 -1.04 -11.48
N SER A 83 8.44 -0.70 -10.24
CA SER A 83 8.18 0.67 -9.78
C SER A 83 9.42 1.55 -9.95
N ASP A 84 10.60 1.06 -9.55
CA ASP A 84 11.85 1.81 -9.66
C ASP A 84 12.16 2.17 -11.12
N LYS A 85 11.99 1.24 -12.05
CA LYS A 85 12.11 1.53 -13.49
C LYS A 85 11.08 2.56 -13.94
N CYS A 86 9.81 2.37 -13.60
CA CYS A 86 8.73 3.27 -13.97
C CYS A 86 9.01 4.71 -13.51
N GLN A 87 9.48 4.87 -12.28
CA GLN A 87 9.87 6.17 -11.71
C GLN A 87 11.10 6.78 -12.39
N LYS A 88 12.15 5.98 -12.68
CA LYS A 88 13.33 6.42 -13.43
C LYS A 88 12.94 6.95 -14.82
N GLU A 89 11.93 6.36 -15.45
CA GLU A 89 11.35 6.81 -16.73
C GLU A 89 10.32 7.94 -16.59
N LYS A 90 10.18 8.55 -15.40
CA LYS A 90 9.21 9.63 -15.09
C LYS A 90 7.75 9.25 -15.33
N ARG A 91 7.42 7.95 -15.28
CA ARG A 91 6.05 7.44 -15.34
C ARG A 91 5.51 7.22 -13.93
N LYS A 92 4.19 7.29 -13.78
CA LYS A 92 3.47 7.07 -12.51
C LYS A 92 2.64 5.79 -12.50
N THR A 93 2.57 5.09 -13.63
CA THR A 93 1.73 3.91 -13.82
C THR A 93 2.60 2.77 -14.32
N ILE A 94 2.70 1.72 -13.52
CA ILE A 94 3.36 0.47 -13.88
C ILE A 94 2.48 -0.25 -14.91
N ASN A 95 3.08 -0.74 -16.00
CA ASN A 95 2.38 -1.54 -17.01
C ASN A 95 2.93 -2.98 -17.07
N GLY A 96 2.35 -3.81 -17.95
CA GLY A 96 2.77 -5.21 -18.09
C GLY A 96 4.21 -5.39 -18.60
N ASP A 97 4.71 -4.45 -19.42
CA ASP A 97 6.06 -4.51 -19.97
C ASP A 97 7.12 -4.17 -18.89
N ASP A 98 6.75 -3.36 -17.89
CA ASP A 98 7.57 -3.13 -16.70
C ASP A 98 7.73 -4.38 -15.85
N LEU A 99 6.65 -5.14 -15.68
CA LEU A 99 6.68 -6.41 -14.94
C LEU A 99 7.52 -7.45 -15.68
N LEU A 100 7.39 -7.57 -17.00
CA LEU A 100 8.24 -8.45 -17.80
C LEU A 100 9.72 -8.08 -17.68
N TRP A 101 10.04 -6.79 -17.72
CA TRP A 101 11.40 -6.32 -17.52
C TRP A 101 11.92 -6.66 -16.11
N ALA A 102 11.13 -6.40 -15.06
CA ALA A 102 11.53 -6.70 -13.68
C ALA A 102 11.79 -8.19 -13.48
N MET A 103 10.92 -9.06 -13.99
CA MET A 103 11.11 -10.51 -13.93
C MET A 103 12.43 -10.94 -14.58
N ALA A 104 12.83 -10.33 -15.70
CA ALA A 104 14.10 -10.64 -16.35
C ALA A 104 15.30 -10.13 -15.54
N THR A 105 15.24 -8.89 -15.06
CA THR A 105 16.30 -8.28 -14.23
C THR A 105 16.55 -9.07 -12.95
N LEU A 106 15.49 -9.61 -12.34
CA LEU A 106 15.56 -10.38 -11.09
C LEU A 106 15.94 -11.86 -11.28
N GLY A 107 16.20 -12.31 -12.51
CA GLY A 107 16.63 -13.69 -12.80
C GLY A 107 15.50 -14.72 -12.87
N PHE A 108 14.29 -14.31 -13.27
CA PHE A 108 13.15 -15.19 -13.51
C PHE A 108 12.89 -15.37 -15.02
N GLU A 109 13.94 -15.61 -15.82
CA GLU A 109 13.88 -15.68 -17.28
C GLU A 109 12.91 -16.74 -17.79
N ASP A 110 12.80 -17.88 -17.10
CA ASP A 110 11.88 -18.97 -17.44
C ASP A 110 10.40 -18.55 -17.42
N TYR A 111 10.08 -17.44 -16.74
CA TYR A 111 8.71 -16.91 -16.64
C TYR A 111 8.38 -15.91 -17.76
N ILE A 112 9.37 -15.40 -18.49
CA ILE A 112 9.17 -14.28 -19.44
C ILE A 112 8.28 -14.68 -20.60
N GLU A 113 8.59 -15.79 -21.29
CA GLU A 113 7.82 -16.20 -22.46
C GLU A 113 6.37 -16.56 -22.11
N PRO A 114 6.09 -17.36 -21.06
CA PRO A 114 4.72 -17.59 -20.62
C PRO A 114 3.95 -16.31 -20.27
N LEU A 115 4.58 -15.38 -19.55
CA LEU A 115 3.95 -14.11 -19.17
C LEU A 115 3.70 -13.19 -20.36
N ARG A 116 4.61 -13.18 -21.35
CA ARG A 116 4.45 -12.41 -22.59
C ARG A 116 3.26 -12.90 -23.41
N ILE A 117 3.11 -14.22 -23.55
CA ILE A 117 1.95 -14.84 -24.22
C ILE A 117 0.66 -14.49 -23.48
N TYR A 118 0.68 -14.55 -22.14
CA TYR A 118 -0.48 -14.18 -21.32
C TYR A 118 -0.86 -12.71 -21.54
N LEU A 119 0.09 -11.78 -21.47
CA LEU A 119 -0.13 -10.35 -21.66
C LEU A 119 -0.72 -10.04 -23.04
N ALA A 120 -0.24 -10.70 -24.09
CA ALA A 120 -0.74 -10.52 -25.44
C ALA A 120 -2.19 -11.01 -25.63
N ARG A 121 -2.61 -12.05 -24.90
CA ARG A 121 -4.00 -12.57 -24.94
C ARG A 121 -4.97 -11.76 -24.08
N TYR A 122 -4.47 -11.07 -23.07
CA TYR A 122 -5.29 -10.26 -22.16
C TYR A 122 -5.65 -8.89 -22.77
N ARG A 123 -4.80 -8.36 -23.66
CA ARG A 123 -5.01 -7.12 -24.41
C ARG A 123 -5.98 -7.33 -25.58
#